data_AF-A0A7R8AS07-F1
#
_entry.id   AF-A0A7R8AS07-F1
#
_cell.length_a   1.000
_cell.length_b   1.000
_cell.length_c   1.000
_cell.angle_alpha   90.00
_cell.angle_beta   90.00
_cell.angle_gamma   90.00
#
_symmetry.space_group_name_H-M   'P 1'
#
loop_
_entity.id
_entity.type
_entity.pdbx_description
1 polymer ?
#
loop_
_entity_poly.entity_id
_entity_poly.type
_entity_poly.pdbx_seq_one_letter_code
_entity_poly.pdbx_strand_id
1 'polypeptide(L)'
;MGQSQSTCSKVDGSFLDFCEIKTSSSCQSKKTWHLASSDNASEPGAYFDTLLDDYHLALTPTTPGDADPHSPVHTRPRVDAILHLLLAQAKRNVLGDLDPESEAADTLGTLFWGYEQSITVPGSWSDGNNVRECAADYVLWYGNQAELKTNLVVLRAEKPIGNCAEYLPTLAAIAMIQRNREDGLAKETYGIYTDGFKWIFMHVNRKYKYCSLELNWSDSRQTIIGQISKILDKAVSIRLSCGGPDWGTTENWSVWNVKPRDISEDDAEWLEHDGKPLPEIKTFKGVKTSWLHSVAVRARLESTMKAFFDRYKLSTAAKAMIRELVDIARTRGHDKESDEDDAGQPTTLALSDIRSQDVDCIFGLECGEQNKEVWHLDDSEKRDVPKYLGQVLEDYKLAFGRARQDEPLIRARVNALMLAALAEKKREKLYQNQRGKNPDNSPNYNSVRWGVENEISAPWLYKRQQRMIRGTMDHVLWYGSQKNMEGNTVVLVKGLSHSRIGWYEAMSYMAILKRLRRKAGCPTIPIYGIATDSYDWYFIRLCPLDTISYKRIGLIEGNEMEIVSHLHKFMDHAND
;
A
#
# COMPACT_ATOMS: atom_id res chain seq x y z
N MET A 1 21.25 18.19 -21.40
CA MET A 1 21.68 18.69 -20.08
C MET A 1 20.69 19.76 -19.61
N GLY A 2 19.61 19.35 -18.95
CA GLY A 2 18.66 20.26 -18.30
C GLY A 2 19.11 20.55 -16.88
N GLN A 3 19.12 21.83 -16.47
CA GLN A 3 19.47 22.23 -15.11
C GLN A 3 18.44 21.68 -14.12
N SER A 4 18.86 20.72 -13.28
CA SER A 4 18.10 20.23 -12.13
C SER A 4 17.86 21.39 -11.14
N GLN A 5 16.61 21.85 -11.05
CA GLN A 5 16.19 22.87 -10.09
C GLN A 5 16.23 22.30 -8.65
N SER A 6 17.39 22.37 -8.00
CA SER A 6 17.51 22.19 -6.55
C SER A 6 16.76 23.33 -5.84
N THR A 7 15.50 23.12 -5.46
CA THR A 7 14.73 24.14 -4.73
C THR A 7 14.65 23.82 -3.24
N CYS A 8 15.66 24.28 -2.51
CA CYS A 8 15.58 24.47 -1.06
C CYS A 8 15.00 25.87 -0.79
N SER A 9 13.68 26.08 -0.93
CA SER A 9 13.01 27.32 -0.45
C SER A 9 11.48 27.28 -0.26
N LYS A 10 10.80 26.12 -0.32
CA LYS A 10 9.31 26.09 -0.33
C LYS A 10 8.64 25.70 0.99
N VAL A 11 9.40 25.32 2.02
CA VAL A 11 8.84 24.94 3.33
C VAL A 11 8.82 26.16 4.24
N ASP A 12 7.68 26.42 4.86
CA ASP A 12 7.53 27.50 5.86
C ASP A 12 8.51 27.30 7.02
N GLY A 13 9.24 28.37 7.38
CA GLY A 13 10.16 28.37 8.52
C GLY A 13 9.48 27.99 9.83
N SER A 14 8.19 28.32 10.00
CA SER A 14 7.41 27.93 11.18
C SER A 14 7.29 26.40 11.32
N PHE A 15 7.14 25.69 10.20
CA PHE A 15 7.06 24.23 10.17
C PHE A 15 8.42 23.58 10.45
N LEU A 16 9.50 24.17 9.92
CA LEU A 16 10.85 23.71 10.18
C LEU A 16 11.19 23.86 11.67
N ASP A 17 10.81 25.00 12.28
CA ASP A 17 10.95 25.23 13.71
C ASP A 17 10.13 24.21 14.52
N PHE A 18 8.90 23.91 14.11
CA PHE A 18 8.06 22.88 14.72
C PHE A 18 8.72 21.50 14.71
N CYS A 19 9.39 21.13 13.61
CA CYS A 19 10.14 19.88 13.51
C CYS A 19 11.59 19.97 14.04
N GLU A 20 12.00 21.12 14.58
CA GLU A 20 13.38 21.41 15.04
C GLU A 20 14.48 21.17 13.98
N ILE A 21 14.17 21.42 12.72
CA ILE A 21 15.09 21.29 11.58
C ILE A 21 15.39 22.65 10.95
N LYS A 22 16.45 22.74 10.15
CA LYS A 22 16.88 23.97 9.46
C LYS A 22 17.03 23.73 7.97
N THR A 23 16.89 24.76 7.15
CA THR A 23 17.25 24.65 5.73
C THR A 23 18.76 24.44 5.55
N SER A 24 19.12 23.57 4.62
CA SER A 24 20.51 23.41 4.17
C SER A 24 20.91 24.55 3.23
N SER A 25 22.22 24.74 3.05
CA SER A 25 22.70 25.66 2.01
C SER A 25 22.51 25.05 0.62
N SER A 26 22.30 25.89 -0.39
CA SER A 26 22.16 25.45 -1.79
C SER A 26 23.34 24.58 -2.26
N CYS A 27 24.57 24.89 -1.83
CA CYS A 27 25.76 24.09 -2.14
C CYS A 27 25.70 22.67 -1.52
N GLN A 28 25.24 22.54 -0.27
CA GLN A 28 25.06 21.25 0.38
C GLN A 28 23.95 20.44 -0.31
N SER A 29 22.82 21.08 -0.65
CA SER A 29 21.73 20.45 -1.41
C SER A 29 22.22 19.85 -2.73
N LYS A 30 22.97 20.63 -3.53
CA LYS A 30 23.55 20.14 -4.79
C LYS A 30 24.45 18.92 -4.59
N LYS A 31 25.27 18.92 -3.53
CA LYS A 31 26.16 17.79 -3.23
C LYS A 31 25.38 16.54 -2.81
N THR A 32 24.34 16.68 -1.99
CA THR A 32 23.51 15.55 -1.54
C THR A 32 22.86 14.82 -2.72
N TRP A 33 22.26 15.59 -3.62
CA TRP A 33 21.48 15.08 -4.75
C TRP A 33 22.31 14.84 -6.02
N HIS A 34 23.61 15.09 -5.98
CA HIS A 34 24.50 14.74 -7.09
C HIS A 34 24.62 13.22 -7.21
N LEU A 35 24.43 12.69 -8.41
CA LEU A 35 24.77 11.31 -8.78
C LEU A 35 26.17 11.32 -9.37
N ALA A 36 27.14 10.69 -8.72
CA ALA A 36 28.47 10.50 -9.32
C ALA A 36 28.36 9.54 -10.52
N SER A 37 29.34 9.57 -11.43
CA SER A 37 29.39 8.59 -12.53
C SER A 37 29.51 7.14 -12.03
N SER A 38 30.01 6.94 -10.80
CA SER A 38 30.02 5.67 -10.07
C SER A 38 28.69 5.33 -9.39
N ASP A 39 27.83 6.33 -9.17
CA ASP A 39 26.47 6.18 -8.61
C ASP A 39 25.44 6.00 -9.73
N ASN A 40 25.88 5.86 -10.99
CA ASN A 40 25.03 5.36 -12.06
C ASN A 40 24.70 3.91 -11.72
N ALA A 41 23.60 3.75 -10.97
CA ALA A 41 23.03 2.46 -10.68
C ALA A 41 22.99 1.64 -11.97
N SER A 42 23.39 0.38 -11.90
CA SER A 42 23.12 -0.58 -12.97
C SER A 42 21.67 -0.40 -13.38
N GLU A 43 21.42 -0.08 -14.65
CA GLU A 43 20.04 0.07 -15.11
C GLU A 43 19.26 -1.20 -14.73
N PRO A 44 18.05 -1.06 -14.17
CA PRO A 44 17.21 -2.21 -13.90
C PRO A 44 17.09 -3.08 -15.15
N GLY A 45 17.00 -4.40 -14.97
CA GLY A 45 16.84 -5.30 -16.10
C GLY A 45 15.60 -4.95 -16.94
N ALA A 46 15.58 -5.32 -18.22
CA ALA A 46 14.48 -4.99 -19.14
C ALA A 46 13.07 -5.46 -18.65
N TYR A 47 13.03 -6.44 -17.75
CA TYR A 47 11.79 -6.88 -17.09
C TYR A 47 11.17 -5.80 -16.19
N PHE A 48 11.96 -4.87 -15.66
CA PHE A 48 11.49 -3.73 -14.88
C PHE A 48 10.54 -2.86 -15.71
N ASP A 49 10.97 -2.48 -16.92
CA ASP A 49 10.21 -1.66 -17.86
C ASP A 49 8.94 -2.39 -18.29
N THR A 50 9.10 -3.67 -18.63
CA THR A 50 7.99 -4.54 -19.04
C THR A 50 6.91 -4.60 -17.97
N LEU A 51 7.28 -4.79 -16.70
CA LEU A 51 6.33 -4.83 -15.59
C LEU A 51 5.62 -3.48 -15.38
N LEU A 52 6.35 -2.37 -15.44
CA LEU A 52 5.75 -1.04 -15.27
C LEU A 52 4.79 -0.69 -16.43
N ASP A 53 5.10 -1.14 -17.64
CA ASP A 53 4.22 -1.01 -18.81
C ASP A 53 2.98 -1.90 -18.66
N ASP A 54 3.11 -3.12 -18.14
CA ASP A 54 1.98 -3.98 -17.82
C ASP A 54 1.04 -3.33 -16.82
N TYR A 55 1.59 -2.79 -15.74
CA TYR A 55 0.80 -2.13 -14.72
C TYR A 55 0.05 -0.94 -15.29
N HIS A 56 0.73 -0.13 -16.11
CA HIS A 56 0.09 0.99 -16.79
C HIS A 56 -1.06 0.53 -17.69
N LEU A 57 -0.81 -0.50 -18.52
CA LEU A 57 -1.78 -1.04 -19.46
C LEU A 57 -2.98 -1.69 -18.75
N ALA A 58 -2.75 -2.39 -17.64
CA ALA A 58 -3.79 -3.09 -16.90
C ALA A 58 -4.66 -2.16 -16.03
N LEU A 59 -4.09 -1.06 -15.52
CA LEU A 59 -4.79 -0.11 -14.64
C LEU A 59 -5.49 1.03 -15.41
N THR A 60 -5.10 1.27 -16.66
CA THR A 60 -5.62 2.38 -17.47
C THR A 60 -6.54 1.84 -18.58
N PRO A 61 -7.74 2.41 -18.79
CA PRO A 61 -8.53 2.10 -19.98
C PRO A 61 -7.81 2.65 -21.22
N THR A 62 -7.85 1.93 -22.33
CA THR A 62 -7.21 2.34 -23.60
C THR A 62 -8.18 3.04 -24.57
N THR A 63 -9.46 3.14 -24.23
CA THR A 63 -10.47 3.82 -25.05
C THR A 63 -10.36 5.35 -24.94
N PRO A 64 -10.22 6.09 -26.05
CA PRO A 64 -10.26 7.56 -26.03
C PRO A 64 -11.66 8.04 -25.64
N GLY A 65 -11.80 8.72 -24.49
CA GLY A 65 -13.06 9.33 -24.02
C GLY A 65 -13.64 8.77 -22.72
N ASP A 66 -13.30 7.54 -22.34
CA ASP A 66 -13.75 6.89 -21.09
C ASP A 66 -12.75 7.01 -19.93
N ALA A 67 -11.55 7.56 -20.21
CA ALA A 67 -10.64 7.97 -19.15
C ALA A 67 -11.30 9.13 -18.41
N ASP A 68 -12.05 8.84 -17.35
CA ASP A 68 -12.46 9.85 -16.38
C ASP A 68 -11.18 10.60 -15.97
N PRO A 69 -11.02 11.89 -16.35
CA PRO A 69 -9.81 12.64 -16.04
C PRO A 69 -9.61 12.82 -14.53
N HIS A 70 -10.60 12.43 -13.72
CA HIS A 70 -10.55 12.39 -12.26
C HIS A 70 -10.42 10.98 -11.68
N SER A 71 -10.37 9.91 -12.49
CA SER A 71 -10.05 8.56 -12.01
C SER A 71 -8.57 8.55 -11.61
N PRO A 72 -8.23 8.45 -10.32
CA PRO A 72 -6.84 8.42 -9.89
C PRO A 72 -6.19 7.20 -10.53
N VAL A 73 -5.06 7.39 -11.22
CA VAL A 73 -4.22 6.27 -11.60
C VAL A 73 -3.81 5.59 -10.29
N HIS A 74 -4.16 4.31 -10.13
CA HIS A 74 -3.81 3.57 -8.93
C HIS A 74 -2.29 3.37 -8.92
N THR A 75 -1.59 4.14 -8.11
CA THR A 75 -0.12 4.20 -8.16
C THR A 75 0.55 3.32 -7.12
N ARG A 76 -0.21 2.71 -6.21
CA ARG A 76 0.34 1.77 -5.23
C ARG A 76 1.11 0.62 -5.89
N PRO A 77 0.53 -0.16 -6.83
CA PRO A 77 1.28 -1.27 -7.43
C PRO A 77 2.56 -0.77 -8.13
N ARG A 78 2.49 0.40 -8.77
CA ARG A 78 3.65 1.02 -9.42
C ARG A 78 4.76 1.37 -8.42
N VAL A 79 4.42 2.01 -7.30
CA VAL A 79 5.39 2.38 -6.26
C VAL A 79 5.97 1.12 -5.63
N ASP A 80 5.14 0.11 -5.32
CA ASP A 80 5.57 -1.20 -4.82
C ASP A 80 6.62 -1.82 -5.73
N ALA A 81 6.31 -1.95 -7.03
CA ALA A 81 7.23 -2.53 -8.02
C ALA A 81 8.57 -1.77 -8.07
N ILE A 82 8.54 -0.44 -8.10
CA ILE A 82 9.77 0.37 -8.13
C ILE A 82 10.61 0.15 -6.87
N LEU A 83 10.02 0.20 -5.68
CA LEU A 83 10.75 0.07 -4.41
C LEU A 83 11.31 -1.34 -4.21
N HIS A 84 10.55 -2.38 -4.58
CA HIS A 84 10.97 -3.77 -4.39
C HIS A 84 12.06 -4.15 -5.38
N LEU A 85 11.86 -3.88 -6.67
CA LEU A 85 12.84 -4.26 -7.69
C LEU A 85 14.17 -3.53 -7.50
N LEU A 86 14.15 -2.26 -7.08
CA LEU A 86 15.39 -1.53 -6.79
C LEU A 86 16.07 -2.00 -5.50
N LEU A 87 15.33 -2.45 -4.48
CA LEU A 87 15.94 -3.08 -3.29
C LEU A 87 16.55 -4.44 -3.63
N ALA A 88 15.86 -5.24 -4.45
CA ALA A 88 16.40 -6.51 -4.95
C ALA A 88 17.70 -6.28 -5.71
N GLN A 89 17.73 -5.29 -6.61
CA GLN A 89 18.93 -4.92 -7.36
C GLN A 89 20.07 -4.48 -6.42
N ALA A 90 19.80 -3.64 -5.43
CA ALA A 90 20.81 -3.19 -4.46
C ALA A 90 21.41 -4.36 -3.67
N LYS A 91 20.58 -5.31 -3.23
CA LYS A 91 21.05 -6.54 -2.57
C LYS A 91 21.87 -7.41 -3.52
N ARG A 92 21.36 -7.65 -4.73
CA ARG A 92 22.01 -8.46 -5.77
C ARG A 92 23.39 -7.92 -6.15
N ASN A 93 23.54 -6.61 -6.26
CA ASN A 93 24.82 -5.97 -6.59
C ASN A 93 25.93 -6.30 -5.59
N VAL A 94 25.58 -6.60 -4.33
CA VAL A 94 26.53 -7.05 -3.31
C VAL A 94 26.64 -8.57 -3.26
N LEU A 95 25.51 -9.27 -3.42
CA LEU A 95 25.49 -10.72 -3.32
C LEU A 95 26.16 -11.41 -4.51
N GLY A 96 26.08 -10.88 -5.74
CA GLY A 96 26.79 -11.42 -6.91
C GLY A 96 26.72 -12.94 -7.01
N ASP A 97 27.89 -13.58 -7.14
CA ASP A 97 28.09 -15.04 -7.15
C ASP A 97 28.37 -15.62 -5.74
N LEU A 98 28.12 -14.87 -4.67
CA LEU A 98 28.28 -15.38 -3.31
C LEU A 98 27.29 -16.51 -3.05
N ASP A 99 27.71 -17.43 -2.19
CA ASP A 99 26.87 -18.51 -1.69
C ASP A 99 25.58 -17.93 -1.07
N PRO A 100 24.38 -18.43 -1.43
CA PRO A 100 23.13 -18.09 -0.75
C PRO A 100 23.17 -18.28 0.77
N GLU A 101 24.06 -19.13 1.28
CA GLU A 101 24.29 -19.36 2.72
C GLU A 101 25.38 -18.45 3.33
N SER A 102 25.90 -17.49 2.57
CA SER A 102 26.90 -16.54 3.08
C SER A 102 26.35 -15.65 4.20
N GLU A 103 27.23 -15.24 5.13
CA GLU A 103 26.91 -14.27 6.19
C GLU A 103 26.34 -12.95 5.63
N ALA A 104 26.78 -12.55 4.43
CA ALA A 104 26.25 -11.39 3.73
C ALA A 104 24.79 -11.59 3.30
N ALA A 105 24.44 -12.77 2.77
CA ALA A 105 23.07 -13.11 2.41
C ALA A 105 22.15 -13.18 3.64
N ASP A 106 22.64 -13.79 4.72
CA ASP A 106 21.97 -13.82 6.03
C ASP A 106 21.69 -12.40 6.55
N THR A 107 22.72 -11.56 6.56
CA THR A 107 22.68 -10.17 7.02
C THR A 107 21.75 -9.30 6.18
N LEU A 108 21.76 -9.43 4.84
CA LEU A 108 20.86 -8.69 3.95
C LEU A 108 19.44 -9.25 3.91
N GLY A 109 19.25 -10.49 4.38
CA GLY A 109 17.93 -11.07 4.61
C GLY A 109 17.08 -10.23 5.56
N THR A 110 17.70 -9.54 6.53
CA THR A 110 16.99 -8.69 7.49
C THR A 110 16.92 -7.21 7.10
N LEU A 111 17.34 -6.84 5.88
CA LEU A 111 17.09 -5.52 5.29
C LEU A 111 15.80 -5.58 4.48
N PHE A 112 14.74 -4.93 4.92
CA PHE A 112 13.42 -5.07 4.28
C PHE A 112 12.55 -3.82 4.42
N TRP A 113 11.50 -3.76 3.60
CA TRP A 113 10.45 -2.76 3.70
C TRP A 113 9.42 -3.18 4.75
N GLY A 114 9.22 -2.37 5.78
CA GLY A 114 8.03 -2.44 6.63
C GLY A 114 6.92 -1.59 6.03
N TYR A 115 5.72 -2.13 5.90
CA TYR A 115 4.57 -1.46 5.27
C TYR A 115 3.61 -0.90 6.30
N GLU A 116 2.92 0.17 5.94
CA GLU A 116 1.79 0.70 6.70
C GLU A 116 2.12 0.89 8.19
N GLN A 117 3.31 1.44 8.46
CA GLN A 117 3.90 1.55 9.78
C GLN A 117 3.29 2.73 10.52
N SER A 118 2.74 2.49 11.70
CA SER A 118 2.43 3.54 12.68
C SER A 118 3.50 3.52 13.78
N ILE A 119 4.26 4.61 13.89
CA ILE A 119 5.39 4.72 14.81
C ILE A 119 5.03 5.78 15.85
N THR A 120 5.05 5.40 17.12
CA THR A 120 4.85 6.31 18.26
C THR A 120 6.07 6.28 19.18
N VAL A 121 6.53 7.44 19.62
CA VAL A 121 7.68 7.58 20.53
C VAL A 121 7.23 8.04 21.93
N PRO A 122 7.81 7.50 23.01
CA PRO A 122 7.47 7.86 24.38
C PRO A 122 7.95 9.29 24.75
N GLY A 123 7.29 9.93 25.71
CA GLY A 123 7.70 11.21 26.31
C GLY A 123 6.54 12.13 26.72
N SER A 124 6.84 13.30 27.28
CA SER A 124 5.92 14.41 27.66
C SER A 124 6.17 15.68 26.83
N TRP A 125 5.17 16.53 26.53
CA TRP A 125 5.37 17.69 25.62
C TRP A 125 6.47 18.67 26.10
N SER A 126 6.78 18.66 27.39
CA SER A 126 7.92 19.38 27.97
C SER A 126 9.29 18.97 27.42
N ASP A 127 9.40 17.81 26.75
CA ASP A 127 10.66 17.26 26.23
C ASP A 127 11.04 17.86 24.85
N GLY A 128 10.24 18.79 24.33
CA GLY A 128 10.44 19.48 23.05
C GLY A 128 10.07 18.66 21.82
N ASN A 129 9.59 17.43 21.97
CA ASN A 129 9.26 16.58 20.82
C ASN A 129 7.84 16.85 20.31
N ASN A 130 7.70 17.79 19.37
CA ASN A 130 6.40 18.25 18.86
C ASN A 130 5.71 17.26 17.91
N VAL A 131 6.46 16.29 17.37
CA VAL A 131 5.96 15.18 16.56
C VAL A 131 6.31 13.88 17.28
N ARG A 132 5.30 13.08 17.60
CA ARG A 132 5.43 11.88 18.44
C ARG A 132 4.87 10.62 17.82
N GLU A 133 4.08 10.81 16.80
CA GLU A 133 3.45 9.74 16.05
C GLU A 133 3.69 10.05 14.58
N CYS A 134 3.93 9.01 13.79
CA CYS A 134 3.86 9.09 12.35
C CYS A 134 3.20 7.86 11.74
N ALA A 135 2.61 8.05 10.56
CA ALA A 135 2.11 6.97 9.73
C ALA A 135 2.85 7.01 8.40
N ALA A 136 3.61 5.96 8.10
CA ALA A 136 4.41 5.84 6.90
C ALA A 136 3.98 4.63 6.08
N ASP A 137 3.82 4.81 4.76
CA ASP A 137 3.44 3.71 3.88
C ASP A 137 4.58 2.67 3.77
N TYR A 138 5.83 3.12 3.76
CA TYR A 138 7.01 2.24 3.75
C TYR A 138 8.12 2.79 4.65
N VAL A 139 8.77 1.90 5.39
CA VAL A 139 9.98 2.20 6.18
C VAL A 139 11.03 1.14 5.85
N LEU A 140 12.22 1.55 5.42
CA LEU A 140 13.31 0.62 5.13
C LEU A 140 14.07 0.31 6.42
N TRP A 141 13.88 -0.88 6.96
CA TRP A 141 14.52 -1.32 8.19
C TRP A 141 15.86 -1.97 7.87
N TYR A 142 16.96 -1.40 8.39
CA TYR A 142 18.30 -2.01 8.32
C TYR A 142 18.73 -2.63 9.67
N GLY A 143 17.88 -2.59 10.68
CA GLY A 143 18.13 -3.14 12.00
C GLY A 143 16.90 -3.05 12.89
N ASN A 144 17.12 -3.12 14.21
CA ASN A 144 16.05 -3.12 15.22
C ASN A 144 15.05 -1.95 15.05
N GLN A 145 13.77 -2.30 14.86
CA GLN A 145 12.67 -1.36 14.70
C GLN A 145 12.42 -0.53 15.98
N ALA A 146 12.60 -1.13 17.16
CA ALA A 146 12.42 -0.44 18.44
C ALA A 146 13.45 0.70 18.65
N GLU A 147 14.62 0.56 18.03
CA GLU A 147 15.69 1.57 18.03
C GLU A 147 15.60 2.52 16.82
N LEU A 148 14.53 2.40 16.02
CA LEU A 148 14.30 3.17 14.81
C LEU A 148 15.47 3.09 13.81
N LYS A 149 16.08 1.91 13.66
CA LYS A 149 17.18 1.65 12.71
C LYS A 149 16.69 1.61 11.26
N THR A 150 16.39 2.81 10.74
CA THR A 150 15.98 3.07 9.35
C THR A 150 16.68 4.30 8.80
N ASN A 151 16.97 4.30 7.49
CA ASN A 151 17.52 5.46 6.79
C ASN A 151 16.56 6.02 5.74
N LEU A 152 15.42 5.38 5.49
CA LEU A 152 14.48 5.79 4.45
C LEU A 152 13.04 5.54 4.87
N VAL A 153 12.23 6.59 4.75
CA VAL A 153 10.77 6.57 4.93
C VAL A 153 10.12 7.02 3.64
N VAL A 154 9.07 6.32 3.21
CA VAL A 154 8.32 6.66 2.01
C VAL A 154 6.83 6.83 2.36
N LEU A 155 6.26 7.96 1.97
CA LEU A 155 4.83 8.23 2.04
C LEU A 155 4.27 8.30 0.61
N ARG A 156 3.19 7.56 0.39
CA ARG A 156 2.43 7.57 -0.86
C ARG A 156 1.37 8.66 -0.79
N ALA A 157 1.26 9.45 -1.84
CA ALA A 157 0.14 10.36 -2.00
C ALA A 157 -1.12 9.59 -2.45
N GLU A 158 -2.26 9.87 -1.84
CA GLU A 158 -3.55 9.26 -2.22
C GLU A 158 -4.13 9.88 -3.50
N LYS A 159 -3.63 11.06 -3.89
CA LYS A 159 -4.04 11.83 -5.06
C LYS A 159 -2.80 12.34 -5.80
N PRO A 160 -2.92 12.71 -7.09
CA PRO A 160 -1.83 13.35 -7.81
C PRO A 160 -1.29 14.56 -7.05
N ILE A 161 0.04 14.66 -6.94
CA ILE A 161 0.71 15.67 -6.12
C ILE A 161 0.64 17.04 -6.81
N GLY A 162 -0.22 17.91 -6.29
CA GLY A 162 -0.45 19.25 -6.83
C GLY A 162 0.46 20.33 -6.26
N ASN A 163 0.75 20.26 -4.95
CA ASN A 163 1.51 21.30 -4.26
C ASN A 163 2.65 20.77 -3.35
N CYS A 164 3.47 21.69 -2.86
CA CYS A 164 4.62 21.38 -1.98
C CYS A 164 4.28 21.29 -0.48
N ALA A 165 3.09 21.71 -0.04
CA ALA A 165 2.68 21.57 1.36
C ALA A 165 2.25 20.12 1.69
N GLU A 166 1.91 19.32 0.68
CA GLU A 166 1.47 17.94 0.85
C GLU A 166 2.57 17.00 1.40
N TYR A 167 3.86 17.32 1.22
CA TYR A 167 4.96 16.47 1.69
C TYR A 167 5.46 16.79 3.10
N LEU A 168 4.92 17.83 3.75
CA LEU A 168 5.32 18.24 5.12
C LEU A 168 5.24 17.09 6.14
N PRO A 169 4.23 16.21 6.11
CA PRO A 169 4.18 15.09 7.06
C PRO A 169 5.33 14.10 6.90
N THR A 170 5.82 13.89 5.67
CA THR A 170 7.04 13.08 5.44
C THR A 170 8.25 13.71 6.14
N LEU A 171 8.37 15.04 6.08
CA LEU A 171 9.44 15.78 6.74
C LEU A 171 9.31 15.70 8.28
N ALA A 172 8.09 15.75 8.82
CA ALA A 172 7.83 15.51 10.23
C ALA A 172 8.22 14.09 10.66
N ALA A 173 7.88 13.06 9.85
CA ALA A 173 8.22 11.67 10.14
C ALA A 173 9.74 11.45 10.19
N ILE A 174 10.50 11.96 9.21
CA ILE A 174 11.96 11.79 9.21
C ILE A 174 12.64 12.56 10.36
N ALA A 175 12.12 13.73 10.73
CA ALA A 175 12.63 14.50 11.86
C ALA A 175 12.39 13.77 13.19
N MET A 176 11.17 13.24 13.39
CA MET A 176 10.81 12.44 14.55
C MET A 176 11.70 11.20 14.67
N ILE A 177 11.84 10.42 13.60
CA ILE A 177 12.67 9.21 13.60
C ILE A 177 14.13 9.53 13.90
N GLN A 178 14.68 10.57 13.27
CA GLN A 178 16.07 10.93 13.48
C GLN A 178 16.38 11.36 14.91
N ARG A 179 15.45 12.06 15.57
CA ARG A 179 15.61 12.56 16.95
C ARG A 179 15.59 11.45 17.99
N ASN A 180 14.75 10.43 17.78
CA ASN A 180 14.52 9.37 18.76
C ASN A 180 15.41 8.13 18.57
N ARG A 181 16.33 8.15 17.60
CA ARG A 181 17.27 7.05 17.36
C ARG A 181 18.51 7.18 18.26
N GLU A 182 18.76 6.17 19.08
CA GLU A 182 19.74 6.14 20.19
C GLU A 182 21.24 6.06 19.81
N ASP A 183 21.68 6.68 18.71
CA ASP A 183 23.02 6.61 18.10
C ASP A 183 23.30 5.43 17.16
N GLY A 184 24.14 5.67 16.16
CA GLY A 184 24.68 4.63 15.26
C GLY A 184 24.91 5.14 13.84
N LEU A 185 26.19 5.33 13.49
CA LEU A 185 26.84 5.51 12.16
C LEU A 185 26.19 6.38 11.05
N ALA A 186 24.87 6.54 10.96
CA ALA A 186 24.15 7.34 9.99
C ALA A 186 22.94 8.02 10.64
N LYS A 187 23.15 9.13 11.36
CA LYS A 187 22.08 10.09 11.74
C LYS A 187 21.51 10.85 10.54
N GLU A 188 21.56 10.27 9.35
CA GLU A 188 20.97 10.86 8.16
C GLU A 188 19.74 10.05 7.78
N THR A 189 18.63 10.73 7.57
CA THR A 189 17.38 10.09 7.19
C THR A 189 16.89 10.68 5.88
N TYR A 190 16.52 9.81 4.96
CA TYR A 190 15.89 10.16 3.70
C TYR A 190 14.38 9.99 3.82
N GLY A 191 13.66 10.86 3.13
CA GLY A 191 12.21 10.79 2.97
C GLY A 191 11.86 10.81 1.49
N ILE A 192 10.84 10.07 1.09
CA ILE A 192 10.25 10.17 -0.25
C ILE A 192 8.75 10.40 -0.07
N TYR A 193 8.22 11.42 -0.76
CA TYR A 193 6.79 11.58 -0.96
C TYR A 193 6.47 11.41 -2.45
N THR A 194 5.58 10.48 -2.79
CA THR A 194 5.33 10.14 -4.20
C THR A 194 3.91 9.68 -4.48
N ASP A 195 3.39 10.06 -5.65
CA ASP A 195 2.21 9.45 -6.25
C ASP A 195 2.61 8.42 -7.34
N GLY A 196 3.86 7.95 -7.39
CA GLY A 196 4.37 7.05 -8.43
C GLY A 196 4.78 7.72 -9.74
N PHE A 197 4.37 8.97 -9.98
CA PHE A 197 4.79 9.77 -11.14
C PHE A 197 5.64 10.96 -10.74
N LYS A 198 5.27 11.67 -9.68
CA LYS A 198 6.04 12.74 -9.08
C LYS A 198 6.73 12.22 -7.83
N TRP A 199 8.02 12.53 -7.70
CA TRP A 199 8.89 12.02 -6.64
C TRP A 199 9.56 13.20 -5.94
N ILE A 200 9.26 13.37 -4.66
CA ILE A 200 9.83 14.43 -3.82
C ILE A 200 10.74 13.75 -2.82
N PHE A 201 12.04 13.85 -3.09
CA PHE A 201 13.08 13.37 -2.20
C PHE A 201 13.40 14.43 -1.15
N MET A 202 13.61 13.98 0.07
CA MET A 202 13.94 14.77 1.23
C MET A 202 15.12 14.12 1.94
N HIS A 203 16.01 14.95 2.48
CA HIS A 203 17.15 14.48 3.27
C HIS A 203 17.30 15.39 4.47
N VAL A 204 17.35 14.80 5.66
CA VAL A 204 17.77 15.48 6.88
C VAL A 204 19.11 14.90 7.27
N ASN A 205 20.13 15.76 7.31
CA ASN A 205 21.47 15.35 7.66
C ASN A 205 21.68 15.27 9.18
N ARG A 206 22.85 14.81 9.61
CA ARG A 206 23.22 14.66 11.04
C ARG A 206 23.15 15.95 11.86
N LYS A 207 23.12 17.11 11.21
CA LYS A 207 23.00 18.43 11.83
C LYS A 207 21.57 18.99 11.76
N TYR A 208 20.59 18.12 11.51
CA TYR A 208 19.18 18.49 11.33
C TYR A 208 18.96 19.54 10.23
N LYS A 209 19.81 19.52 9.19
CA LYS A 209 19.62 20.37 8.01
C LYS A 209 18.94 19.59 6.90
N TYR A 210 17.90 20.21 6.37
CA TYR A 210 17.00 19.68 5.35
C TYR A 210 17.36 20.17 3.95
N CYS A 211 17.32 19.27 2.96
CA CYS A 211 17.19 19.60 1.54
C CYS A 211 16.13 18.71 0.88
N SER A 212 15.68 19.14 -0.29
CA SER A 212 14.76 18.38 -1.14
C SER A 212 15.11 18.44 -2.62
N LEU A 213 14.62 17.46 -3.35
CA LEU A 213 14.70 17.33 -4.80
C LEU A 213 13.34 16.86 -5.33
N GLU A 214 12.75 17.63 -6.24
CA GLU A 214 11.46 17.33 -6.87
C GLU A 214 11.71 16.88 -8.30
N LEU A 215 11.23 15.68 -8.67
CA LEU A 215 11.41 15.08 -9.98
C LEU A 215 10.08 14.54 -10.51
N ASN A 216 9.90 14.59 -11.83
CA ASN A 216 8.80 13.93 -12.53
C ASN A 216 9.32 12.72 -13.28
N TRP A 217 8.58 11.61 -13.22
CA TRP A 217 8.94 10.34 -13.85
C TRP A 217 9.07 10.46 -15.36
N SER A 218 8.20 11.23 -16.01
CA SER A 218 8.22 11.43 -17.47
C SER A 218 9.56 11.99 -17.96
N ASP A 219 10.16 12.91 -17.20
CA ASP A 219 11.31 13.69 -17.68
C ASP A 219 12.62 13.33 -16.97
N SER A 220 12.53 12.69 -15.81
CA SER A 220 13.65 12.45 -14.89
C SER A 220 13.70 11.02 -14.36
N ARG A 221 13.14 10.07 -15.11
CA ARG A 221 13.11 8.64 -14.77
C ARG A 221 14.45 8.10 -14.26
N GLN A 222 15.52 8.26 -15.03
CA GLN A 222 16.84 7.74 -14.67
C GLN A 222 17.40 8.41 -13.42
N THR A 223 17.16 9.72 -13.25
CA THR A 223 17.53 10.43 -12.03
C THR A 223 16.78 9.87 -10.81
N ILE A 224 15.48 9.60 -10.92
CA ILE A 224 14.69 9.01 -9.84
C ILE A 224 15.24 7.64 -9.45
N ILE A 225 15.46 6.76 -10.44
CA ILE A 225 16.05 5.43 -10.22
C ILE A 225 17.42 5.54 -9.55
N GLY A 226 18.29 6.43 -10.04
CA GLY A 226 19.61 6.67 -9.46
C GLY A 226 19.56 7.17 -8.01
N GLN A 227 18.65 8.09 -7.69
CA GLN A 227 18.50 8.57 -6.31
C GLN A 227 18.01 7.48 -5.36
N ILE A 228 17.00 6.70 -5.77
CA ILE A 228 16.50 5.59 -4.95
C ILE A 228 17.62 4.57 -4.74
N SER A 229 18.28 4.12 -5.81
CA SER A 229 19.37 3.16 -5.75
C SER A 229 20.51 3.64 -4.83
N LYS A 230 20.94 4.90 -4.96
CA LYS A 230 21.94 5.50 -4.06
C LYS A 230 21.54 5.44 -2.57
N ILE A 231 20.27 5.64 -2.26
CA ILE A 231 19.77 5.55 -0.87
C ILE A 231 19.74 4.08 -0.40
N LEU A 232 19.33 3.16 -1.27
CA LEU A 232 19.28 1.72 -0.98
C LEU A 232 20.68 1.11 -0.82
N ASP A 233 21.63 1.45 -1.68
CA ASP A 233 23.03 1.01 -1.59
C ASP A 233 23.67 1.47 -0.27
N LYS A 234 23.31 2.68 0.18
CA LYS A 234 23.70 3.18 1.50
C LYS A 234 23.08 2.36 2.63
N ALA A 235 21.81 1.95 2.50
CA ALA A 235 21.15 1.08 3.48
C ALA A 235 21.82 -0.31 3.56
N VAL A 236 22.12 -0.89 2.39
CA VAL A 236 22.89 -2.15 2.25
C VAL A 236 24.25 -2.03 2.92
N SER A 237 24.99 -0.96 2.63
CA SER A 237 26.30 -0.70 3.24
C SER A 237 26.23 -0.54 4.77
N ILE A 238 25.22 0.18 5.27
CA ILE A 238 24.97 0.31 6.71
C ILE A 238 24.69 -1.06 7.32
N ARG A 239 23.79 -1.85 6.72
CA ARG A 239 23.40 -3.17 7.24
C ARG A 239 24.61 -4.09 7.37
N LEU A 240 25.44 -4.16 6.33
CA LEU A 240 26.65 -4.99 6.32
C LEU A 240 27.72 -4.51 7.31
N SER A 241 27.77 -3.22 7.59
CA SER A 241 28.72 -2.64 8.57
C SER A 241 28.23 -2.76 10.02
N CYS A 242 26.92 -2.85 10.22
CA CYS A 242 26.29 -3.02 11.53
C CYS A 242 26.32 -4.50 11.92
N GLY A 243 27.50 -5.02 12.28
CA GLY A 243 27.61 -6.30 12.97
C GLY A 243 26.70 -6.31 14.20
N GLY A 244 25.92 -7.36 14.36
CA GLY A 244 24.97 -7.50 15.45
C GLY A 244 24.21 -8.82 15.32
N PRO A 245 23.70 -9.38 16.43
CA PRO A 245 22.97 -10.64 16.40
C PRO A 245 21.82 -10.56 15.39
N ASP A 246 21.48 -11.71 14.80
CA ASP A 246 20.24 -11.89 14.08
C ASP A 246 19.11 -11.53 15.06
N TRP A 247 18.53 -10.34 14.91
CA TRP A 247 17.35 -9.97 15.68
C TRP A 247 16.27 -10.88 15.13
N GLY A 248 16.11 -12.03 15.78
CA GLY A 248 15.22 -13.08 15.29
C GLY A 248 13.89 -12.47 14.87
N THR A 249 13.27 -13.08 13.86
CA THR A 249 11.98 -12.69 13.27
C THR A 249 10.82 -12.56 14.26
N THR A 250 11.06 -12.71 15.58
CA THR A 250 10.39 -11.91 16.59
C THR A 250 10.47 -10.44 16.20
N GLU A 251 9.48 -10.01 15.41
CA GLU A 251 8.71 -8.84 15.77
C GLU A 251 8.61 -8.86 17.30
N ASN A 252 9.51 -8.15 17.99
CA ASN A 252 9.02 -7.39 19.12
C ASN A 252 7.87 -6.64 18.51
N TRP A 253 6.66 -7.14 18.76
CA TRP A 253 5.43 -6.50 18.37
C TRP A 253 5.69 -5.04 18.61
N SER A 254 5.86 -4.28 17.52
CA SER A 254 5.76 -2.85 17.63
C SER A 254 4.41 -2.72 18.32
N VAL A 255 4.40 -2.18 19.53
CA VAL A 255 3.20 -1.99 20.36
C VAL A 255 2.16 -1.11 19.62
N TRP A 256 2.45 -0.75 18.36
CA TRP A 256 1.83 0.25 17.51
C TRP A 256 1.57 -0.23 16.07
N ASN A 257 1.84 -1.51 15.74
CA ASN A 257 1.16 -2.17 14.61
C ASN A 257 -0.27 -2.51 15.06
N VAL A 258 -1.13 -1.50 15.19
CA VAL A 258 -2.57 -1.76 15.20
C VAL A 258 -2.95 -2.07 13.76
N LYS A 259 -2.67 -3.31 13.31
CA LYS A 259 -3.75 -3.96 12.60
C LYS A 259 -4.90 -4.03 13.62
N PRO A 260 -6.17 -3.79 13.23
CA PRO A 260 -7.26 -4.37 14.00
C PRO A 260 -6.81 -5.73 14.49
N ARG A 261 -6.88 -5.94 15.82
CA ARG A 261 -6.54 -7.22 16.41
C ARG A 261 -7.03 -8.30 15.45
N ASP A 262 -6.12 -9.13 14.96
CA ASP A 262 -6.47 -10.48 14.57
C ASP A 262 -6.95 -11.12 15.87
N ILE A 263 -8.19 -10.78 16.27
CA ILE A 263 -8.82 -11.34 17.44
C ILE A 263 -8.93 -12.81 17.08
N SER A 264 -8.18 -13.66 17.77
CA SER A 264 -8.37 -15.10 17.62
C SER A 264 -9.87 -15.41 17.85
N GLU A 265 -10.43 -16.44 17.22
CA GLU A 265 -11.83 -16.82 17.47
C GLU A 265 -12.11 -16.91 18.99
N ASP A 266 -11.12 -17.36 19.76
CA ASP A 266 -11.14 -17.41 21.22
C ASP A 266 -11.24 -16.01 21.87
N ASP A 267 -10.39 -15.05 21.47
CA ASP A 267 -10.42 -13.68 22.03
C ASP A 267 -11.71 -12.92 21.67
N ALA A 268 -12.37 -13.30 20.56
CA ALA A 268 -13.61 -12.69 20.10
C ALA A 268 -14.78 -13.17 20.94
N GLU A 269 -14.81 -14.47 21.27
CA GLU A 269 -15.77 -15.05 22.21
C GLU A 269 -15.64 -14.45 23.61
N TRP A 270 -14.42 -14.17 24.07
CA TRP A 270 -14.19 -13.51 25.38
C TRP A 270 -14.69 -12.06 25.42
N LEU A 271 -14.56 -11.29 24.33
CA LEU A 271 -14.98 -9.88 24.28
C LEU A 271 -16.51 -9.71 24.10
N GLU A 272 -17.18 -10.63 23.42
CA GLU A 272 -18.64 -10.61 23.27
C GLU A 272 -19.39 -10.95 24.58
N HIS A 273 -18.78 -11.76 25.46
CA HIS A 273 -19.39 -12.13 26.75
C HIS A 273 -19.62 -10.93 27.69
N ASP A 274 -18.92 -9.82 27.47
CA ASP A 274 -18.94 -8.64 28.34
C ASP A 274 -19.90 -7.53 27.86
N GLY A 275 -20.62 -7.74 26.75
CA GLY A 275 -21.64 -6.82 26.23
C GLY A 275 -21.13 -5.44 25.81
N LYS A 276 -19.81 -5.24 25.73
CA LYS A 276 -19.19 -3.98 25.29
C LYS A 276 -19.08 -3.97 23.76
N PRO A 277 -19.44 -2.87 23.09
CA PRO A 277 -19.20 -2.74 21.66
C PRO A 277 -17.70 -2.87 21.38
N LEU A 278 -17.34 -3.64 20.34
CA LEU A 278 -15.97 -3.74 19.87
C LEU A 278 -15.47 -2.33 19.52
N PRO A 279 -14.25 -1.93 19.95
CA PRO A 279 -13.71 -0.62 19.61
C PRO A 279 -13.64 -0.46 18.09
N GLU A 280 -13.99 0.73 17.60
CA GLU A 280 -13.97 1.04 16.17
C GLU A 280 -12.57 0.78 15.59
N ILE A 281 -12.50 -0.18 14.67
CA ILE A 281 -11.28 -0.53 13.97
C ILE A 281 -10.98 0.57 12.95
N LYS A 282 -9.95 1.38 13.23
CA LYS A 282 -9.46 2.36 12.25
C LYS A 282 -8.55 1.68 11.23
N THR A 283 -8.87 1.83 9.95
CA THR A 283 -7.98 1.39 8.86
C THR A 283 -6.70 2.22 8.84
N PHE A 284 -5.58 1.65 8.35
CA PHE A 284 -4.32 2.41 8.22
C PHE A 284 -4.51 3.70 7.42
N LYS A 285 -5.30 3.66 6.33
CA LYS A 285 -5.66 4.85 5.55
C LYS A 285 -6.35 5.93 6.40
N GLY A 286 -7.24 5.54 7.30
CA GLY A 286 -7.89 6.40 8.27
C GLY A 286 -6.90 7.00 9.27
N VAL A 287 -6.04 6.17 9.88
CA VAL A 287 -4.97 6.60 10.79
C VAL A 287 -4.03 7.60 10.10
N LYS A 288 -3.56 7.26 8.90
CA LYS A 288 -2.69 8.12 8.09
C LYS A 288 -3.35 9.45 7.78
N THR A 289 -4.59 9.46 7.31
CA THR A 289 -5.29 10.73 6.97
C THR A 289 -5.52 11.60 8.20
N SER A 290 -5.90 10.99 9.33
CA SER A 290 -6.03 11.68 10.61
C SER A 290 -4.69 12.29 11.05
N TRP A 291 -3.60 11.53 10.93
CA TRP A 291 -2.27 11.99 11.26
C TRP A 291 -1.78 13.14 10.34
N LEU A 292 -1.93 13.00 9.02
CA LEU A 292 -1.56 14.04 8.04
C LEU A 292 -2.25 15.38 8.39
N HIS A 293 -3.54 15.32 8.71
CA HIS A 293 -4.31 16.49 9.14
C HIS A 293 -3.82 17.03 10.49
N SER A 294 -3.61 16.15 11.47
CA SER A 294 -3.13 16.50 12.82
C SER A 294 -1.79 17.24 12.78
N VAL A 295 -0.81 16.77 12.00
CA VAL A 295 0.50 17.42 11.86
C VAL A 295 0.37 18.83 11.30
N ALA A 296 -0.44 19.01 10.25
CA ALA A 296 -0.64 20.33 9.65
C ALA A 296 -1.32 21.32 10.62
N VAL A 297 -2.33 20.87 11.37
CA VAL A 297 -3.00 21.68 12.39
C VAL A 297 -2.05 22.01 13.54
N ARG A 298 -1.29 21.02 14.03
CA ARG A 298 -0.32 21.21 15.14
C ARG A 298 0.75 22.22 14.78
N ALA A 299 1.33 22.15 13.59
CA ALA A 299 2.34 23.11 13.16
C ALA A 299 1.79 24.54 13.10
N ARG A 300 0.58 24.74 12.60
CA ARG A 300 -0.08 26.07 12.58
C ARG A 300 -0.37 26.59 13.99
N LEU A 301 -0.81 25.71 14.88
CA LEU A 301 -1.09 26.07 16.27
C LEU A 301 0.19 26.48 17.00
N GLU A 302 1.27 25.71 16.88
CA GLU A 302 2.57 26.05 17.49
C GLU A 302 3.11 27.38 16.95
N SER A 303 2.99 27.64 15.64
CA SER A 303 3.35 28.93 15.07
C SER A 303 2.55 30.08 15.69
N THR A 304 1.24 29.88 15.87
CA THR A 304 0.34 30.89 16.47
C THR A 304 0.65 31.12 17.95
N MET A 305 0.89 30.04 18.70
CA MET A 305 1.27 30.08 20.11
C MET A 305 2.62 30.78 20.30
N LYS A 306 3.60 30.50 19.45
CA LYS A 306 4.91 31.18 19.47
C LYS A 306 4.74 32.68 19.26
N ALA A 307 3.99 33.09 18.22
CA ALA A 307 3.70 34.50 17.97
C ALA A 307 2.99 35.17 19.16
N PHE A 308 2.04 34.48 19.80
CA PHE A 308 1.36 34.94 21.01
C PHE A 308 2.35 35.09 22.19
N PHE A 309 3.14 34.05 22.47
CA PHE A 309 4.14 34.05 23.54
C PHE A 309 5.17 35.16 23.41
N ASP A 310 5.61 35.43 22.17
CA ASP A 310 6.57 36.47 21.87
C ASP A 310 5.95 37.86 21.99
N ARG A 311 4.70 38.03 21.51
CA ARG A 311 3.94 39.29 21.65
C ARG A 311 3.72 39.68 23.10
N TYR A 312 3.43 38.72 23.97
CA TYR A 312 3.10 38.95 25.39
C TYR A 312 4.26 38.68 26.36
N LYS A 313 5.45 38.33 25.86
CA LYS A 313 6.66 38.06 26.66
C LYS A 313 6.41 37.12 27.85
N LEU A 314 5.65 36.04 27.61
CA LEU A 314 5.31 35.10 28.68
C LEU A 314 6.54 34.41 29.27
N SER A 315 6.50 34.12 30.57
CA SER A 315 7.54 33.34 31.25
C SER A 315 7.56 31.89 30.79
N THR A 316 8.70 31.20 30.95
CA THR A 316 8.83 29.78 30.59
C THR A 316 7.78 28.90 31.28
N ALA A 317 7.48 29.17 32.55
CA ALA A 317 6.46 28.47 33.31
C ALA A 317 5.05 28.69 32.73
N ALA A 318 4.71 29.92 32.34
CA ALA A 318 3.43 30.23 31.70
C ALA A 318 3.29 29.57 30.32
N LYS A 319 4.38 29.54 29.53
CA LYS A 319 4.40 28.82 28.23
C LYS A 319 4.16 27.32 28.41
N ALA A 320 4.79 26.70 29.40
CA ALA A 320 4.62 25.27 29.72
C ALA A 320 3.18 24.96 30.14
N MET A 321 2.61 25.77 31.05
CA MET A 321 1.23 25.61 31.51
C MET A 321 0.20 25.76 30.37
N ILE A 322 0.39 26.74 29.47
CA ILE A 322 -0.52 26.91 28.33
C ILE A 322 -0.44 25.71 27.37
N ARG A 323 0.76 25.16 27.13
CA ARG A 323 0.91 23.95 26.32
C ARG A 323 0.19 22.75 26.95
N GLU A 324 0.40 22.54 28.25
CA GLU A 324 -0.26 21.47 28.99
C GLU A 324 -1.80 21.59 28.94
N LEU A 325 -2.34 22.81 29.09
CA LEU A 325 -3.79 23.04 28.98
C LEU A 325 -4.35 22.74 27.59
N VAL A 326 -3.61 23.10 26.53
CA VAL A 326 -3.97 22.77 25.15
C VAL A 326 -3.98 21.24 24.95
N ASP A 327 -3.03 20.52 25.54
CA ASP A 327 -2.97 19.06 25.47
C ASP A 327 -4.12 18.39 26.22
N ILE A 328 -4.45 18.86 27.43
CA ILE A 328 -5.59 18.37 28.21
C ILE A 328 -6.90 18.62 27.44
N ALA A 329 -7.06 19.80 26.85
CA ALA A 329 -8.25 20.13 26.06
C ALA A 329 -8.38 19.21 24.83
N ARG A 330 -7.27 18.84 24.19
CA ARG A 330 -7.27 18.00 22.99
C ARG A 330 -7.48 16.52 23.30
N THR A 331 -6.83 15.99 24.33
CA THR A 331 -7.06 14.60 24.79
C THR A 331 -8.51 14.39 25.18
N ARG A 332 -9.11 15.33 25.92
CA ARG A 332 -10.54 15.30 26.28
C ARG A 332 -11.50 15.53 25.10
N GLY A 333 -11.05 16.21 24.04
CA GLY A 333 -11.83 16.40 22.82
C GLY A 333 -11.91 15.13 21.98
N HIS A 334 -10.81 14.36 21.92
CA HIS A 334 -10.78 13.07 21.20
C HIS A 334 -11.68 12.00 21.83
N ASP A 335 -11.92 12.06 23.14
CA ASP A 335 -12.81 11.13 23.85
C ASP A 335 -14.30 11.52 23.76
N LYS A 336 -14.64 12.69 23.20
CA LYS A 336 -16.02 13.22 23.17
C LYS A 336 -16.65 13.31 21.77
N GLU A 337 -15.91 13.01 20.72
CA GLU A 337 -16.43 13.04 19.33
C GLU A 337 -17.20 11.77 18.91
N SER A 338 -17.54 10.84 19.84
CA SER A 338 -18.20 9.59 19.48
C SER A 338 -19.71 9.49 19.74
N ASP A 339 -20.36 10.44 20.44
CA ASP A 339 -21.73 10.19 20.94
C ASP A 339 -22.82 11.21 20.56
N GLU A 340 -22.52 12.28 19.82
CA GLU A 340 -23.54 13.27 19.45
C GLU A 340 -23.41 13.65 17.97
N ASP A 341 -23.92 12.80 17.07
CA ASP A 341 -24.53 13.19 15.78
C ASP A 341 -24.89 11.96 14.92
N ASP A 342 -25.88 11.13 15.32
CA ASP A 342 -26.52 10.25 14.31
C ASP A 342 -27.92 9.72 14.68
N ALA A 343 -28.85 10.61 15.00
CA ALA A 343 -30.26 10.22 15.07
C ALA A 343 -30.87 10.16 13.65
N GLY A 344 -30.39 9.27 12.78
CA GLY A 344 -31.00 9.09 11.47
C GLY A 344 -30.33 8.14 10.48
N GLN A 345 -29.01 7.87 10.57
CA GLN A 345 -28.39 6.94 9.63
C GLN A 345 -28.41 5.48 10.15
N PRO A 346 -28.58 4.50 9.25
CA PRO A 346 -28.43 3.10 9.62
C PRO A 346 -27.00 2.84 10.11
N THR A 347 -26.87 2.20 11.27
CA THR A 347 -25.58 1.83 11.87
C THR A 347 -24.71 1.11 10.83
N THR A 348 -23.47 1.57 10.66
CA THR A 348 -22.50 0.95 9.74
C THR A 348 -21.93 -0.31 10.36
N LEU A 349 -21.77 -1.36 9.56
CA LEU A 349 -21.12 -2.62 9.92
C LEU A 349 -19.95 -2.84 8.95
N ALA A 350 -18.74 -3.01 9.45
CA ALA A 350 -17.63 -3.37 8.59
C ALA A 350 -17.81 -4.82 8.10
N LEU A 351 -17.47 -5.07 6.84
CA LEU A 351 -17.60 -6.40 6.25
C LEU A 351 -16.71 -7.43 6.97
N SER A 352 -15.55 -7.01 7.47
CA SER A 352 -14.64 -7.80 8.30
C SER A 352 -15.26 -8.26 9.63
N ASP A 353 -16.30 -7.57 10.11
CA ASP A 353 -16.97 -7.89 11.37
C ASP A 353 -18.07 -8.97 11.18
N ILE A 354 -18.31 -9.39 9.94
CA ILE A 354 -19.25 -10.48 9.64
C ILE A 354 -18.53 -11.81 9.83
N ARG A 355 -19.03 -12.62 10.76
CA ARG A 355 -18.46 -13.95 11.02
C ARG A 355 -18.62 -14.84 9.79
N SER A 356 -17.59 -15.63 9.51
CA SER A 356 -17.55 -16.61 8.40
C SER A 356 -18.82 -17.47 8.32
N GLN A 357 -19.26 -18.00 9.46
CA GLN A 357 -20.47 -18.83 9.59
C GLN A 357 -21.79 -18.12 9.31
N ASP A 358 -21.84 -16.79 9.41
CA ASP A 358 -23.06 -16.03 9.16
C ASP A 358 -23.19 -15.61 7.68
N VAL A 359 -22.11 -15.68 6.89
CA VAL A 359 -22.04 -15.17 5.51
C VAL A 359 -23.11 -15.78 4.62
N ASP A 360 -23.23 -17.11 4.62
CA ASP A 360 -24.21 -17.82 3.78
C ASP A 360 -25.64 -17.40 4.12
N CYS A 361 -25.97 -17.33 5.43
CA CYS A 361 -27.30 -16.94 5.89
C CYS A 361 -27.61 -15.46 5.59
N ILE A 362 -26.64 -14.56 5.80
CA ILE A 362 -26.83 -13.12 5.58
C ILE A 362 -27.07 -12.85 4.10
N PHE A 363 -26.23 -13.42 3.24
CA PHE A 363 -26.23 -13.13 1.82
C PHE A 363 -27.14 -14.06 1.01
N GLY A 364 -27.73 -15.08 1.64
CA GLY A 364 -28.61 -16.06 1.00
C GLY A 364 -27.87 -16.93 0.00
N LEU A 365 -26.65 -17.35 0.36
CA LEU A 365 -25.76 -18.11 -0.52
C LEU A 365 -25.93 -19.60 -0.26
N GLU A 366 -25.92 -20.39 -1.34
CA GLU A 366 -25.99 -21.85 -1.26
C GLU A 366 -24.71 -22.45 -1.84
N CYS A 367 -24.00 -23.29 -1.08
CA CYS A 367 -22.90 -24.07 -1.62
C CYS A 367 -23.47 -25.14 -2.58
N GLY A 368 -23.28 -24.96 -3.88
CA GLY A 368 -23.74 -25.90 -4.89
C GLY A 368 -22.82 -27.11 -5.03
N GLU A 369 -23.28 -28.14 -5.76
CA GLU A 369 -22.38 -29.22 -6.19
C GLU A 369 -21.21 -28.66 -6.99
N GLN A 370 -20.00 -29.18 -6.71
CA GLN A 370 -18.77 -28.81 -7.40
C GLN A 370 -18.91 -29.13 -8.91
N ASN A 371 -19.34 -28.14 -9.70
CA ASN A 371 -19.45 -28.29 -11.15
C ASN A 371 -18.03 -28.32 -11.75
N LYS A 372 -17.51 -29.53 -11.96
CA LYS A 372 -16.15 -29.77 -12.47
C LYS A 372 -15.93 -29.21 -13.87
N GLU A 373 -16.98 -29.07 -14.68
CA GLU A 373 -16.87 -28.59 -16.07
C GLU A 373 -16.48 -27.11 -16.13
N VAL A 374 -17.02 -26.28 -15.24
CA VAL A 374 -16.72 -24.83 -15.21
C VAL A 374 -15.23 -24.57 -14.93
N TRP A 375 -14.62 -25.44 -14.13
CA TRP A 375 -13.24 -25.33 -13.66
C TRP A 375 -12.22 -26.09 -14.51
N HIS A 376 -12.69 -26.75 -15.57
CA HIS A 376 -11.84 -27.38 -16.57
C HIS A 376 -11.09 -26.31 -17.38
N LEU A 377 -9.84 -26.59 -17.73
CA LEU A 377 -9.05 -25.75 -18.64
C LEU A 377 -8.78 -26.57 -19.90
N ASP A 378 -9.31 -26.10 -21.03
CA ASP A 378 -8.99 -26.69 -22.33
C ASP A 378 -7.53 -26.39 -22.71
N ASP A 379 -6.94 -27.19 -23.60
CA ASP A 379 -5.55 -26.96 -24.03
C ASP A 379 -5.34 -25.58 -24.67
N SER A 380 -6.39 -25.00 -25.27
CA SER A 380 -6.37 -23.63 -25.80
C SER A 380 -6.49 -22.54 -24.75
N GLU A 381 -6.94 -22.87 -23.53
CA GLU A 381 -7.04 -21.95 -22.40
C GLU A 381 -5.77 -21.93 -21.55
N LYS A 382 -4.90 -22.95 -21.69
CA LYS A 382 -3.61 -23.00 -21.01
C LYS A 382 -2.70 -21.87 -21.48
N ARG A 383 -2.05 -21.21 -20.52
CA ARG A 383 -1.16 -20.07 -20.74
C ARG A 383 0.13 -20.27 -19.97
N ASP A 384 1.25 -20.12 -20.68
CA ASP A 384 2.56 -20.12 -20.06
C ASP A 384 2.76 -18.86 -19.21
N VAL A 385 3.56 -18.98 -18.16
CA VAL A 385 3.94 -17.82 -17.34
C VAL A 385 5.03 -17.04 -18.08
N PRO A 386 4.86 -15.73 -18.31
CA PRO A 386 5.87 -14.94 -18.98
C PRO A 386 7.23 -15.00 -18.26
N LYS A 387 8.32 -15.24 -18.99
CA LYS A 387 9.66 -15.44 -18.40
C LYS A 387 10.13 -14.28 -17.52
N TYR A 388 9.80 -13.05 -17.88
CA TYR A 388 10.16 -11.86 -17.10
C TYR A 388 9.46 -11.84 -15.73
N LEU A 389 8.28 -12.45 -15.61
CA LEU A 389 7.53 -12.50 -14.37
C LEU A 389 8.21 -13.41 -13.35
N GLY A 390 8.84 -14.51 -13.79
CA GLY A 390 9.70 -15.33 -12.93
C GLY A 390 10.83 -14.51 -12.31
N GLN A 391 11.46 -13.63 -13.08
CA GLN A 391 12.51 -12.72 -12.57
C GLN A 391 11.95 -11.71 -11.56
N VAL A 392 10.78 -11.14 -11.83
CA VAL A 392 10.09 -10.23 -10.90
C VAL A 392 9.77 -10.92 -9.57
N LEU A 393 9.28 -12.16 -9.60
CA LEU A 393 8.92 -12.90 -8.39
C LEU A 393 10.16 -13.27 -7.55
N GLU A 394 11.28 -13.62 -8.19
CA GLU A 394 12.56 -13.83 -7.51
C GLU A 394 13.12 -12.51 -6.92
N ASP A 395 12.97 -11.39 -7.62
CA ASP A 395 13.35 -10.08 -7.10
C ASP A 395 12.52 -9.71 -5.86
N TYR A 396 11.22 -9.96 -5.87
CA TYR A 396 10.38 -9.77 -4.69
C TYR A 396 10.85 -10.67 -3.54
N LYS A 397 11.13 -11.94 -3.79
CA LYS A 397 11.68 -12.82 -2.75
C LYS A 397 12.98 -12.26 -2.15
N LEU A 398 13.89 -11.74 -2.99
CA LEU A 398 15.15 -11.15 -2.54
C LEU A 398 14.96 -9.83 -1.77
N ALA A 399 14.09 -8.94 -2.26
CA ALA A 399 13.85 -7.63 -1.64
C ALA A 399 13.30 -7.76 -0.21
N PHE A 400 12.38 -8.70 0.01
CA PHE A 400 11.76 -8.91 1.31
C PHE A 400 12.60 -9.79 2.24
N GLY A 401 13.44 -10.67 1.69
CA GLY A 401 14.39 -11.47 2.46
C GLY A 401 13.68 -12.34 3.51
N ARG A 402 14.03 -12.13 4.79
CA ARG A 402 13.49 -12.84 5.96
C ARG A 402 12.34 -12.09 6.63
N ALA A 403 11.87 -10.98 6.07
CA ALA A 403 10.66 -10.35 6.56
C ALA A 403 9.53 -11.39 6.62
N ARG A 404 8.72 -11.34 7.68
CA ARG A 404 7.50 -12.13 7.74
C ARG A 404 6.71 -11.84 6.47
N GLN A 405 6.26 -12.89 5.78
CA GLN A 405 5.44 -12.70 4.60
C GLN A 405 4.08 -12.16 5.04
N ASP A 406 3.98 -10.84 5.02
CA ASP A 406 2.80 -10.10 5.35
C ASP A 406 1.95 -9.87 4.09
N GLU A 407 0.72 -9.45 4.33
CA GLU A 407 -0.26 -9.12 3.30
C GLU A 407 0.29 -8.19 2.18
N PRO A 408 1.12 -7.17 2.46
CA PRO A 408 1.79 -6.39 1.42
C PRO A 408 2.67 -7.17 0.43
N LEU A 409 3.53 -8.10 0.90
CA LEU A 409 4.32 -8.94 -0.01
C LEU A 409 3.41 -9.77 -0.91
N ILE A 410 2.41 -10.38 -0.29
CA ILE A 410 1.41 -11.19 -0.99
C ILE A 410 0.73 -10.34 -2.06
N ARG A 411 0.30 -9.12 -1.70
CA ARG A 411 -0.32 -8.16 -2.63
C ARG A 411 0.62 -7.80 -3.78
N ALA A 412 1.90 -7.59 -3.53
CA ALA A 412 2.87 -7.30 -4.60
C ALA A 412 2.98 -8.46 -5.61
N ARG A 413 3.05 -9.71 -5.14
CA ARG A 413 3.09 -10.91 -6.01
C ARG A 413 1.80 -11.09 -6.80
N VAL A 414 0.65 -10.96 -6.13
CA VAL A 414 -0.67 -11.05 -6.75
C VAL A 414 -0.85 -9.95 -7.80
N ASN A 415 -0.44 -8.72 -7.51
CA ASN A 415 -0.41 -7.61 -8.47
C ASN A 415 0.41 -7.96 -9.71
N ALA A 416 1.61 -8.52 -9.54
CA ALA A 416 2.47 -8.85 -10.66
C ALA A 416 1.80 -9.86 -11.60
N LEU A 417 1.21 -10.93 -11.05
CA LEU A 417 0.50 -11.95 -11.81
C LEU A 417 -0.76 -11.41 -12.51
N MET A 418 -1.63 -10.72 -11.76
CA MET A 418 -2.92 -10.28 -12.27
C MET A 418 -2.81 -9.15 -13.30
N LEU A 419 -1.91 -8.19 -13.05
CA LEU A 419 -1.73 -7.04 -13.95
C LEU A 419 -0.99 -7.48 -15.22
N ALA A 420 0.00 -8.37 -15.13
CA ALA A 420 0.66 -8.95 -16.30
C ALA A 420 -0.33 -9.72 -17.20
N ALA A 421 -1.18 -10.56 -16.61
CA ALA A 421 -2.19 -11.33 -17.34
C ALA A 421 -3.17 -10.42 -18.13
N LEU A 422 -3.67 -9.34 -17.51
CA LEU A 422 -4.55 -8.41 -18.22
C LEU A 422 -3.80 -7.62 -19.31
N ALA A 423 -2.56 -7.21 -19.04
CA ALA A 423 -1.73 -6.52 -20.02
C ALA A 423 -1.45 -7.39 -21.24
N GLU A 424 -1.22 -8.69 -21.04
CA GLU A 424 -1.05 -9.66 -22.12
C GLU A 424 -2.33 -9.76 -22.98
N LYS A 425 -3.51 -9.95 -22.37
CA LYS A 425 -4.80 -9.95 -23.08
C LYS A 425 -5.02 -8.68 -23.91
N LYS A 426 -4.68 -7.51 -23.34
CA LYS A 426 -4.77 -6.22 -24.06
C LYS A 426 -3.81 -6.17 -25.26
N ARG A 427 -2.57 -6.65 -25.11
CA ARG A 427 -1.60 -6.70 -26.21
C ARG A 427 -2.01 -7.68 -27.31
N GLU A 428 -2.46 -8.89 -26.96
CA GLU A 428 -2.94 -9.89 -27.93
C GLU A 428 -3.99 -9.29 -28.86
N LYS A 429 -4.95 -8.53 -28.31
CA LYS A 429 -5.98 -7.84 -29.10
C LYS A 429 -5.40 -6.76 -30.01
N LEU A 430 -4.48 -5.93 -29.51
CA LEU A 430 -3.82 -4.90 -30.33
C LEU A 430 -3.11 -5.53 -31.54
N TYR A 431 -2.43 -6.66 -31.34
CA TYR A 431 -1.77 -7.39 -32.43
C TYR A 431 -2.77 -8.00 -33.43
N GLN A 432 -3.91 -8.52 -32.97
CA GLN A 432 -4.94 -9.06 -33.85
C GLN A 432 -5.57 -7.97 -34.74
N ASN A 433 -5.86 -6.80 -34.17
CA ASN A 433 -6.39 -5.65 -34.89
C ASN A 433 -5.42 -5.15 -35.98
N GLN A 434 -4.11 -5.13 -35.71
CA GLN A 434 -3.10 -4.72 -36.69
C GLN A 434 -2.95 -5.69 -37.87
N ARG A 435 -3.32 -6.97 -37.70
CA ARG A 435 -3.26 -7.99 -38.76
C ARG A 435 -4.52 -8.10 -39.62
N GLY A 436 -5.52 -7.24 -39.41
CA GLY A 436 -6.76 -7.24 -40.21
C GLY A 436 -7.60 -8.51 -40.07
N LYS A 437 -7.44 -9.27 -38.98
CA LYS A 437 -8.36 -10.36 -38.65
C LYS A 437 -9.68 -9.77 -38.15
N ASN A 438 -10.79 -10.33 -38.63
CA ASN A 438 -12.14 -9.78 -38.49
C ASN A 438 -12.47 -9.48 -37.00
N PRO A 439 -12.80 -8.23 -36.62
CA PRO A 439 -12.94 -7.80 -35.23
C PRO A 439 -14.27 -8.19 -34.56
N ASP A 440 -15.23 -8.74 -35.31
CA ASP A 440 -16.65 -8.75 -34.90
C ASP A 440 -17.03 -9.68 -33.74
N ASN A 441 -16.19 -10.64 -33.33
CA ASN A 441 -16.52 -11.60 -32.26
C ASN A 441 -15.50 -11.64 -31.10
N SER A 442 -14.52 -10.73 -31.04
CA SER A 442 -13.53 -10.73 -29.96
C SER A 442 -13.96 -9.82 -28.80
N PRO A 443 -13.85 -10.27 -27.54
CA PRO A 443 -14.11 -9.44 -26.37
C PRO A 443 -13.33 -8.11 -26.39
N ASN A 444 -13.95 -7.01 -25.95
CA ASN A 444 -13.32 -5.69 -25.92
C ASN A 444 -12.56 -5.38 -24.65
N TYR A 445 -11.27 -5.70 -24.61
CA TYR A 445 -10.41 -5.41 -23.45
C TYR A 445 -10.01 -3.94 -23.30
N ASN A 446 -10.38 -3.05 -24.23
CA ASN A 446 -9.94 -1.66 -24.16
C ASN A 446 -10.53 -0.90 -22.95
N SER A 447 -11.78 -1.22 -22.58
CA SER A 447 -12.44 -0.69 -21.40
C SER A 447 -12.10 -1.47 -20.12
N VAL A 448 -11.59 -2.70 -20.25
CA VAL A 448 -11.29 -3.57 -19.12
C VAL A 448 -10.11 -3.04 -18.32
N ARG A 449 -10.24 -2.94 -17.00
CA ARG A 449 -9.16 -2.50 -16.11
C ARG A 449 -9.31 -3.07 -14.70
N TRP A 450 -8.18 -3.22 -14.03
CA TRP A 450 -8.18 -3.48 -12.59
C TRP A 450 -8.39 -2.17 -11.82
N GLY A 451 -9.40 -2.13 -10.95
CA GLY A 451 -9.48 -1.19 -9.84
C GLY A 451 -8.72 -1.74 -8.64
N VAL A 452 -8.14 -0.86 -7.84
CA VAL A 452 -7.36 -1.21 -6.63
C VAL A 452 -7.94 -0.46 -5.42
N GLU A 453 -8.06 -1.15 -4.28
CA GLU A 453 -8.57 -0.57 -3.02
C GLU A 453 -9.96 0.10 -3.19
N ASN A 454 -10.89 -0.60 -3.83
CA ASN A 454 -12.22 -0.08 -4.12
C ASN A 454 -13.16 -0.23 -2.92
N GLU A 455 -13.61 0.89 -2.36
CA GLU A 455 -14.66 0.90 -1.34
C GLU A 455 -16.02 0.51 -1.94
N ILE A 456 -16.76 -0.31 -1.20
CA ILE A 456 -18.11 -0.74 -1.55
C ILE A 456 -18.98 -0.75 -0.31
N SER A 457 -20.22 -0.31 -0.47
CA SER A 457 -21.20 -0.34 0.60
C SER A 457 -22.60 -0.65 0.08
N ALA A 458 -23.37 -1.35 0.89
CA ALA A 458 -24.77 -1.63 0.59
C ALA A 458 -25.61 -1.81 1.87
N PRO A 459 -26.87 -1.32 1.88
CA PRO A 459 -27.77 -1.59 2.99
C PRO A 459 -28.19 -3.05 2.99
N TRP A 460 -28.07 -3.73 4.12
CA TRP A 460 -28.41 -5.15 4.30
C TRP A 460 -29.15 -5.39 5.62
N LEU A 461 -29.95 -6.45 5.65
CA LEU A 461 -30.59 -6.89 6.89
C LEU A 461 -29.62 -7.78 7.67
N TYR A 462 -29.10 -7.30 8.79
CA TYR A 462 -28.19 -8.05 9.68
C TYR A 462 -28.77 -8.08 11.09
N LYS A 463 -28.89 -9.28 11.68
CA LYS A 463 -29.51 -9.50 13.00
C LYS A 463 -30.86 -8.75 13.16
N ARG A 464 -31.71 -8.81 12.12
CA ARG A 464 -33.03 -8.14 12.01
C ARG A 464 -33.01 -6.60 11.98
N GLN A 465 -31.86 -5.98 11.82
CA GLN A 465 -31.69 -4.53 11.68
C GLN A 465 -31.15 -4.17 10.30
N GLN A 466 -31.65 -3.08 9.71
CA GLN A 466 -31.03 -2.52 8.50
C GLN A 466 -29.69 -1.88 8.89
N ARG A 467 -28.60 -2.40 8.33
CA ARG A 467 -27.25 -1.88 8.53
C ARG A 467 -26.61 -1.56 7.19
N MET A 468 -25.74 -0.54 7.17
CA MET A 468 -24.89 -0.29 6.01
C MET A 468 -23.67 -1.19 6.11
N ILE A 469 -23.61 -2.26 5.32
CA ILE A 469 -22.39 -3.08 5.23
C ILE A 469 -21.38 -2.31 4.38
N ARG A 470 -20.16 -2.13 4.88
CA ARG A 470 -19.08 -1.40 4.20
C ARG A 470 -17.78 -2.19 4.22
N GLY A 471 -17.06 -2.19 3.11
CA GLY A 471 -15.73 -2.79 3.02
C GLY A 471 -14.90 -2.20 1.89
N THR A 472 -13.65 -2.66 1.78
CA THR A 472 -12.72 -2.27 0.72
C THR A 472 -12.20 -3.55 0.05
N MET A 473 -12.48 -3.69 -1.25
CA MET A 473 -11.94 -4.79 -2.06
C MET A 473 -10.50 -4.47 -2.45
N ASP A 474 -9.59 -5.45 -2.35
CA ASP A 474 -8.20 -5.25 -2.80
C ASP A 474 -8.16 -4.95 -4.29
N HIS A 475 -8.87 -5.76 -5.11
CA HIS A 475 -9.02 -5.51 -6.54
C HIS A 475 -10.43 -5.82 -7.06
N VAL A 476 -10.82 -5.12 -8.12
CA VAL A 476 -12.03 -5.41 -8.91
C VAL A 476 -11.72 -5.28 -10.40
N LEU A 477 -12.16 -6.26 -11.20
CA LEU A 477 -12.08 -6.16 -12.66
C LEU A 477 -13.32 -5.42 -13.17
N TRP A 478 -13.10 -4.21 -13.66
CA TRP A 478 -14.12 -3.41 -14.34
C TRP A 478 -14.02 -3.66 -15.83
N TYR A 479 -15.10 -4.05 -16.48
CA TYR A 479 -15.17 -4.13 -17.95
C TYR A 479 -15.82 -2.89 -18.58
N GLY A 480 -16.40 -2.03 -17.74
CA GLY A 480 -16.93 -0.72 -18.13
C GLY A 480 -16.88 0.30 -16.99
N SER A 481 -17.93 1.10 -16.85
CA SER A 481 -18.03 2.17 -15.86
C SER A 481 -18.25 1.63 -14.44
N GLN A 482 -17.35 2.01 -13.52
CA GLN A 482 -17.53 1.77 -12.09
C GLN A 482 -18.81 2.45 -11.55
N LYS A 483 -19.21 3.60 -12.09
CA LYS A 483 -20.45 4.30 -11.68
C LYS A 483 -21.69 3.48 -11.99
N ASN A 484 -21.64 2.68 -13.05
CA ASN A 484 -22.70 1.77 -13.46
C ASN A 484 -22.55 0.37 -12.86
N MET A 485 -21.56 0.14 -11.98
CA MET A 485 -21.23 -1.16 -11.40
C MET A 485 -20.86 -2.23 -12.45
N GLU A 486 -20.30 -1.83 -13.60
CA GLU A 486 -19.90 -2.71 -14.70
C GLU A 486 -18.56 -3.43 -14.41
N GLY A 487 -18.56 -4.26 -13.37
CA GLY A 487 -17.48 -5.19 -13.03
C GLY A 487 -18.04 -6.50 -12.50
N ASN A 488 -17.36 -7.61 -12.74
CA ASN A 488 -17.87 -8.95 -12.41
C ASN A 488 -16.86 -9.83 -11.66
N THR A 489 -15.63 -9.36 -11.44
CA THR A 489 -14.61 -10.14 -10.73
C THR A 489 -14.08 -9.32 -9.55
N VAL A 490 -14.06 -9.92 -8.37
CA VAL A 490 -13.44 -9.35 -7.17
C VAL A 490 -12.24 -10.20 -6.79
N VAL A 491 -11.13 -9.57 -6.39
CA VAL A 491 -9.99 -10.28 -5.82
C VAL A 491 -9.70 -9.74 -4.44
N LEU A 492 -9.55 -10.66 -3.50
CA LEU A 492 -9.09 -10.41 -2.15
C LEU A 492 -7.75 -11.08 -1.90
N VAL A 493 -6.88 -10.32 -1.25
CA VAL A 493 -5.55 -10.73 -0.85
C VAL A 493 -5.50 -10.80 0.67
N LYS A 494 -5.06 -11.94 1.21
CA LYS A 494 -4.98 -12.17 2.65
C LYS A 494 -3.61 -12.66 3.08
N GLY A 495 -3.31 -12.48 4.37
CA GLY A 495 -2.09 -12.99 4.99
C GLY A 495 -2.01 -14.52 4.96
N LEU A 496 -0.80 -15.06 5.12
CA LEU A 496 -0.55 -16.50 5.23
C LEU A 496 -1.49 -17.15 6.28
N SER A 497 -2.01 -18.34 5.96
CA SER A 497 -2.94 -19.12 6.81
C SER A 497 -4.36 -18.56 6.95
N HIS A 498 -4.68 -17.42 6.32
CA HIS A 498 -6.01 -16.79 6.39
C HIS A 498 -6.82 -16.97 5.10
N SER A 499 -6.39 -17.83 4.18
CA SER A 499 -7.06 -18.02 2.89
C SER A 499 -8.54 -18.44 3.03
N ARG A 500 -8.89 -19.21 4.07
CA ARG A 500 -10.28 -19.57 4.39
C ARG A 500 -11.12 -18.39 4.86
N ILE A 501 -10.53 -17.47 5.63
CA ILE A 501 -11.21 -16.23 6.02
C ILE A 501 -11.40 -15.34 4.77
N GLY A 502 -10.37 -15.25 3.94
CA GLY A 502 -10.43 -14.56 2.64
C GLY A 502 -11.52 -15.11 1.72
N TRP A 503 -11.81 -16.40 1.78
CA TRP A 503 -12.88 -17.02 0.99
C TRP A 503 -14.26 -16.44 1.36
N TYR A 504 -14.62 -16.40 2.64
CA TYR A 504 -15.89 -15.86 3.11
C TYR A 504 -16.03 -14.35 2.86
N GLU A 505 -14.94 -13.61 3.03
CA GLU A 505 -14.94 -12.20 2.67
C GLU A 505 -15.15 -12.00 1.16
N ALA A 506 -14.48 -12.79 0.31
CA ALA A 506 -14.64 -12.70 -1.13
C ALA A 506 -16.09 -12.98 -1.53
N MET A 507 -16.72 -14.00 -0.94
CA MET A 507 -18.14 -14.29 -1.12
C MET A 507 -19.04 -13.12 -0.72
N SER A 508 -18.74 -12.48 0.40
CA SER A 508 -19.48 -11.30 0.89
C SER A 508 -19.39 -10.14 -0.11
N TYR A 509 -18.20 -9.82 -0.62
CA TYR A 509 -18.04 -8.79 -1.65
C TYR A 509 -18.72 -9.14 -2.95
N MET A 510 -18.63 -10.40 -3.40
CA MET A 510 -19.30 -10.87 -4.62
C MET A 510 -20.82 -10.71 -4.50
N ALA A 511 -21.41 -11.05 -3.35
CA ALA A 511 -22.84 -10.88 -3.10
C ALA A 511 -23.27 -9.41 -3.10
N ILE A 512 -22.48 -8.54 -2.48
CA ILE A 512 -22.71 -7.09 -2.48
C ILE A 512 -22.62 -6.55 -3.91
N LEU A 513 -21.57 -6.88 -4.65
CA LEU A 513 -21.38 -6.46 -6.04
C LEU A 513 -22.53 -6.92 -6.92
N LYS A 514 -22.95 -8.20 -6.82
CA LYS A 514 -24.10 -8.73 -7.56
C LYS A 514 -25.38 -7.94 -7.30
N ARG A 515 -25.64 -7.56 -6.04
CA ARG A 515 -26.81 -6.76 -5.67
C ARG A 515 -26.73 -5.34 -6.21
N LEU A 516 -25.57 -4.69 -6.11
CA LEU A 516 -25.38 -3.33 -6.64
C LEU A 516 -25.52 -3.30 -8.15
N ARG A 517 -24.97 -4.28 -8.87
CA ARG A 517 -25.19 -4.51 -10.31
C ARG A 517 -26.66 -4.62 -10.66
N ARG A 518 -27.41 -5.45 -9.93
CA ARG A 518 -28.86 -5.63 -10.15
C ARG A 518 -29.61 -4.31 -9.96
N LYS A 519 -29.27 -3.52 -8.94
CA LYS A 519 -29.85 -2.20 -8.69
C LYS A 519 -29.49 -1.18 -9.79
N ALA A 520 -28.30 -1.30 -10.39
CA ALA A 520 -27.85 -0.46 -11.49
C ALA A 520 -28.43 -0.88 -12.86
N GLY A 521 -29.23 -1.94 -12.92
CA GLY A 521 -29.83 -2.44 -14.16
C GLY A 521 -28.89 -3.29 -15.02
N CYS A 522 -27.74 -3.73 -14.49
CA CYS A 522 -26.83 -4.62 -15.21
C CYS A 522 -27.47 -6.01 -15.42
N PRO A 523 -27.12 -6.71 -16.52
CA PRO A 523 -27.52 -8.10 -16.73
C PRO A 523 -27.11 -9.01 -15.57
N THR A 524 -27.98 -9.99 -15.26
CA THR A 524 -27.71 -10.99 -14.22
C THR A 524 -26.79 -12.06 -14.78
N ILE A 525 -25.49 -11.85 -14.60
CA ILE A 525 -24.41 -12.77 -15.00
C ILE A 525 -23.73 -13.38 -13.76
N PRO A 526 -22.94 -14.46 -13.92
CA PRO A 526 -22.06 -14.93 -12.85
C PRO A 526 -21.10 -13.85 -12.37
N ILE A 527 -20.84 -13.84 -11.06
CA ILE A 527 -19.78 -13.03 -10.44
C ILE A 527 -18.64 -13.96 -10.06
N TYR A 528 -17.41 -13.55 -10.35
CA TYR A 528 -16.20 -14.28 -10.03
C TYR A 528 -15.47 -13.65 -8.84
N GLY A 529 -14.80 -14.50 -8.07
CA GLY A 529 -14.07 -14.13 -6.89
C GLY A 529 -12.72 -14.83 -6.88
N ILE A 530 -11.70 -14.16 -6.36
CA ILE A 530 -10.43 -14.78 -6.04
C ILE A 530 -10.11 -14.45 -4.59
N ALA A 531 -9.81 -15.47 -3.78
CA ALA A 531 -9.21 -15.28 -2.46
C ALA A 531 -7.85 -15.96 -2.45
N THR A 532 -6.80 -15.23 -2.08
CA THR A 532 -5.44 -15.78 -2.12
C THR A 532 -4.51 -15.21 -1.07
N ASP A 533 -3.58 -16.04 -0.61
CA ASP A 533 -2.40 -15.63 0.17
C ASP A 533 -1.10 -15.71 -0.65
N SER A 534 -1.22 -15.61 -1.99
CA SER A 534 -0.20 -15.82 -3.03
C SER A 534 0.26 -17.27 -3.19
N TYR A 535 0.04 -18.15 -2.21
CA TYR A 535 0.35 -19.57 -2.33
C TYR A 535 -0.90 -20.39 -2.60
N ASP A 536 -1.93 -20.24 -1.80
CA ASP A 536 -3.22 -20.85 -2.06
C ASP A 536 -4.13 -19.86 -2.82
N TRP A 537 -4.75 -20.33 -3.90
CA TRP A 537 -5.66 -19.57 -4.73
C TRP A 537 -7.03 -20.24 -4.75
N TYR A 538 -8.05 -19.54 -4.28
CA TYR A 538 -9.44 -19.96 -4.34
C TYR A 538 -10.12 -19.15 -5.43
N PHE A 539 -10.37 -19.81 -6.57
CA PHE A 539 -11.19 -19.28 -7.64
C PHE A 539 -12.64 -19.61 -7.32
N ILE A 540 -13.50 -18.58 -7.22
CA ILE A 540 -14.88 -18.69 -6.74
C ILE A 540 -15.80 -18.17 -7.84
N ARG A 541 -16.93 -18.84 -8.03
CA ARG A 541 -17.99 -18.41 -8.96
C ARG A 541 -19.33 -18.42 -8.24
N LEU A 542 -19.96 -17.25 -8.19
CA LEU A 542 -21.32 -17.03 -7.71
C LEU A 542 -22.27 -16.98 -8.91
N CYS A 543 -23.14 -17.98 -9.01
CA CYS A 543 -24.09 -18.10 -10.10
C CYS A 543 -25.24 -17.08 -9.98
N PRO A 544 -25.98 -16.81 -11.07
CA PRO A 544 -27.21 -16.03 -11.06
C PRO A 544 -28.24 -16.47 -10.00
N LEU A 545 -28.30 -17.76 -9.70
CA LEU A 545 -29.19 -18.37 -8.71
C LEU A 545 -28.63 -18.42 -7.27
N ASP A 546 -27.61 -17.61 -6.97
CA ASP A 546 -27.00 -17.50 -5.64
C ASP A 546 -26.29 -18.78 -5.15
N THR A 547 -26.04 -19.72 -6.07
CA THR A 547 -25.22 -20.91 -5.83
C THR A 547 -23.73 -20.66 -6.07
N ILE A 548 -22.89 -21.22 -5.20
CA ILE A 548 -21.44 -21.05 -5.23
C ILE A 548 -20.75 -22.33 -5.67
N SER A 549 -19.73 -22.17 -6.53
CA SER A 549 -18.75 -23.20 -6.85
C SER A 549 -17.34 -22.60 -6.70
N TYR A 550 -16.33 -23.43 -6.45
CA TYR A 550 -14.95 -22.96 -6.32
C TYR A 550 -13.93 -24.01 -6.75
N LYS A 551 -12.73 -23.54 -7.13
CA LYS A 551 -11.53 -24.34 -7.37
C LYS A 551 -10.39 -23.83 -6.49
N ARG A 552 -9.73 -24.72 -5.75
CA ARG A 552 -8.49 -24.40 -5.02
C ARG A 552 -7.28 -24.87 -5.82
N ILE A 553 -6.29 -23.98 -5.99
CA ILE A 553 -5.00 -24.29 -6.59
C ILE A 553 -3.91 -23.83 -5.62
N GLY A 554 -2.99 -24.74 -5.26
CA GLY A 554 -1.79 -24.41 -4.51
C GLY A 554 -0.64 -24.08 -5.47
N LEU A 555 0.07 -23.00 -5.20
CA LEU A 555 1.28 -22.55 -5.88
C LEU A 555 2.46 -23.40 -5.38
N ILE A 556 2.56 -24.59 -5.95
CA ILE A 556 3.73 -25.47 -5.89
C ILE A 556 4.38 -25.41 -7.27
N GLU A 557 5.70 -25.65 -7.36
CA GLU A 557 6.42 -25.70 -8.64
C GLU A 557 5.61 -26.49 -9.69
N GLY A 558 5.29 -25.83 -10.81
CA GLY A 558 4.50 -26.39 -11.92
C GLY A 558 3.04 -25.92 -12.02
N ASN A 559 2.43 -25.41 -10.94
CA ASN A 559 1.02 -24.98 -10.95
C ASN A 559 0.80 -23.50 -11.30
N GLU A 560 1.87 -22.73 -11.49
CA GLU A 560 1.81 -21.32 -11.90
C GLU A 560 1.05 -21.13 -13.22
N MET A 561 1.27 -22.03 -14.17
CA MET A 561 0.57 -22.09 -15.45
C MET A 561 -0.95 -22.18 -15.22
N GLU A 562 -1.39 -23.01 -14.28
CA GLU A 562 -2.81 -23.19 -14.00
C GLU A 562 -3.44 -21.91 -13.44
N ILE A 563 -2.76 -21.24 -12.51
CA ILE A 563 -3.22 -19.97 -11.92
C ILE A 563 -3.33 -18.89 -13.00
N VAL A 564 -2.30 -18.70 -13.82
CA VAL A 564 -2.32 -17.72 -14.93
C VAL A 564 -3.44 -18.06 -15.93
N SER A 565 -3.63 -19.34 -16.23
CA SER A 565 -4.71 -19.78 -17.14
C SER A 565 -6.10 -19.45 -16.59
N HIS A 566 -6.36 -19.68 -15.29
CA HIS A 566 -7.63 -19.28 -14.67
C HIS A 566 -7.82 -17.77 -14.59
N LEU A 567 -6.75 -17.01 -14.35
CA LEU A 567 -6.80 -15.54 -14.42
C LEU A 567 -7.23 -15.08 -15.82
N HIS A 568 -6.66 -15.67 -16.88
CA HIS A 568 -7.07 -15.37 -18.26
C HIS A 568 -8.53 -15.77 -18.52
N LYS A 569 -8.95 -16.95 -18.07
CA LYS A 569 -10.34 -17.42 -18.21
C LYS A 569 -11.35 -16.49 -17.53
N PHE A 570 -11.02 -15.97 -16.35
CA PHE A 570 -11.89 -15.01 -15.64
C PHE A 570 -12.00 -13.68 -16.38
N MET A 571 -10.90 -13.22 -16.99
CA MET A 571 -10.90 -12.01 -17.82
C MET A 571 -11.74 -12.19 -19.09
N ASP A 572 -11.80 -13.40 -19.65
CA ASP A 572 -12.64 -13.71 -20.81
C ASP A 572 -14.12 -13.62 -20.46
N HIS A 573 -14.51 -14.24 -19.34
CA HIS A 573 -15.88 -14.14 -18.82
C HIS A 573 -16.28 -12.75 -18.31
N ALA A 574 -15.33 -11.82 -18.15
CA ALA A 574 -15.62 -10.42 -17.84
C ALA A 574 -16.15 -9.63 -19.05
N ASN A 575 -16.17 -10.24 -20.22
CA ASN A 575 -16.44 -9.57 -21.48
C ASN A 575 -17.47 -10.32 -22.35
N ASP A 576 -18.06 -11.39 -21.79
CA ASP A 576 -19.26 -12.09 -22.27
C ASP A 576 -20.52 -11.44 -21.67
#